data_AF-A0A0F2QZY3-F1
#
_entry.id   AF-A0A0F2QZY3-F1
#
_cell.length_a   1.000
_cell.length_b   1.000
_cell.length_c   1.000
_cell.angle_alpha   90.00
_cell.angle_beta   90.00
_cell.angle_gamma   90.00
#
_symmetry.space_group_name_H-M   'P 1'
#
loop_
_entity.id
_entity.type
_entity.pdbx_description
1 polymer ?
#
loop_
_entity_poly.entity_id
_entity_poly.type
_entity_poly.pdbx_seq_one_letter_code
_entity_poly.pdbx_strand_id
1 'polypeptide(L)'
;MPTDTNPAGNVHGGVIMKHIDNSAGIVAHRHARANVVTASIDRLDFHYPAFVGELLTFKASLNYVGRSSMEIGVRVEAENLLSGDVRHIASAYLTFVSLDENHKPRAVPPVVFESGDECRRNQEAMERIKMRRLEKQKEKMPADC
;
A
#
# COMPACT_ATOMS: atom_id res chain seq x y z
N MET A 1 -24.98 0.73 -15.08
CA MET A 1 -23.69 0.00 -15.12
C MET A 1 -23.51 -0.70 -13.78
N PRO A 2 -22.88 -1.88 -13.71
CA PRO A 2 -22.41 -2.41 -12.43
C PRO A 2 -21.63 -1.32 -11.69
N THR A 3 -21.84 -1.20 -10.38
CA THR A 3 -21.30 -0.10 -9.56
C THR A 3 -19.77 -0.01 -9.60
N ASP A 4 -19.10 -1.12 -9.93
CA ASP A 4 -17.65 -1.24 -9.86
C ASP A 4 -16.95 -1.23 -11.22
N THR A 5 -17.65 -0.89 -12.31
CA THR A 5 -17.10 -0.93 -13.67
C THR A 5 -16.86 0.46 -14.25
N ASN A 6 -15.81 0.59 -15.05
CA ASN A 6 -15.60 1.76 -15.91
C ASN A 6 -16.35 1.59 -17.26
N PRO A 7 -16.46 2.66 -18.08
CA PRO A 7 -17.17 2.58 -19.36
C PRO A 7 -16.58 1.57 -20.37
N ALA A 8 -15.34 1.11 -20.18
CA ALA A 8 -14.70 0.10 -21.01
C ALA A 8 -15.00 -1.34 -20.56
N GLY A 9 -15.83 -1.54 -19.53
CA GLY A 9 -16.19 -2.86 -19.00
C GLY A 9 -15.15 -3.48 -18.08
N ASN A 10 -14.11 -2.74 -17.68
CA ASN A 10 -13.11 -3.18 -16.71
C ASN A 10 -13.52 -2.75 -15.29
N VAL A 11 -12.98 -3.41 -14.26
CA VAL A 11 -13.12 -2.95 -12.89
C VAL A 11 -12.50 -1.56 -12.75
N HIS A 12 -13.23 -0.64 -12.12
CA HIS A 12 -12.81 0.74 -11.96
C HIS A 12 -11.58 0.83 -11.03
N GLY A 13 -10.54 1.55 -11.46
CA GLY A 13 -9.29 1.67 -10.69
C GLY A 13 -9.50 2.22 -9.28
N GLY A 14 -10.45 3.14 -9.08
CA GLY A 14 -10.83 3.65 -7.76
C GLY A 14 -11.36 2.58 -6.79
N VAL A 15 -12.05 1.56 -7.28
CA VAL A 15 -12.50 0.43 -6.45
C VAL A 15 -11.30 -0.40 -6.00
N ILE A 16 -10.37 -0.69 -6.92
CA ILE A 16 -9.14 -1.41 -6.59
C ILE A 16 -8.31 -0.61 -5.57
N MET A 17 -8.17 0.71 -5.75
CA MET A 17 -7.47 1.59 -4.81
C MET A 17 -8.09 1.56 -3.40
N LYS A 18 -9.42 1.59 -3.30
CA LYS A 18 -10.12 1.46 -2.02
C LYS A 18 -9.79 0.14 -1.32
N HIS A 19 -9.77 -0.96 -2.07
CA HIS A 19 -9.44 -2.27 -1.49
C HIS A 19 -7.95 -2.41 -1.13
N ILE A 20 -7.05 -1.77 -1.88
CA ILE A 20 -5.63 -1.65 -1.53
C ILE A 20 -5.48 -0.94 -0.18
N ASP A 21 -6.07 0.24 -0.02
CA ASP A 21 -5.97 1.04 1.21
C ASP A 21 -6.58 0.29 2.41
N ASN A 22 -7.76 -0.32 2.25
CA ASN A 22 -8.38 -1.14 3.29
C ASN A 22 -7.50 -2.32 3.71
N SER A 23 -6.93 -3.06 2.73
CA SER A 23 -6.09 -4.23 3.01
C SER A 23 -4.82 -3.82 3.75
N ALA A 24 -4.19 -2.72 3.33
CA ALA A 24 -3.01 -2.19 4.00
C ALA A 24 -3.33 -1.65 5.40
N GLY A 25 -4.45 -0.95 5.54
CA GLY A 25 -4.94 -0.42 6.81
C GLY A 25 -5.25 -1.51 7.83
N ILE A 26 -5.75 -2.68 7.40
CA ILE A 26 -5.95 -3.84 8.28
C ILE A 26 -4.60 -4.35 8.82
N VAL A 27 -3.57 -4.46 7.96
CA VAL A 27 -2.22 -4.87 8.40
C VAL A 27 -1.65 -3.85 9.39
N ALA A 28 -1.75 -2.56 9.08
CA ALA A 28 -1.30 -1.49 9.95
C ALA A 28 -2.00 -1.49 11.31
N HIS A 29 -3.34 -1.65 11.34
CA HIS A 29 -4.11 -1.75 12.58
C HIS A 29 -3.72 -2.98 13.40
N ARG A 30 -3.54 -4.14 12.75
CA ARG A 30 -3.14 -5.38 13.44
C ARG A 30 -1.77 -5.25 14.09
N HIS A 31 -0.83 -4.57 13.42
CA HIS A 31 0.50 -4.34 13.94
C HIS A 31 0.52 -3.31 15.08
N ALA A 32 -0.10 -2.15 14.85
CA ALA A 32 -0.05 -1.04 15.80
C ALA A 32 -0.96 -1.22 17.04
N ARG A 33 -2.03 -2.03 16.93
CA ARG A 33 -3.09 -2.17 17.96
C ARG A 33 -3.63 -0.80 18.43
N ALA A 34 -3.79 0.11 17.47
CA ALA A 34 -4.16 1.49 17.70
C ALA A 34 -4.86 2.07 16.45
N ASN A 35 -5.40 3.28 16.58
CA ASN A 35 -5.85 4.04 15.43
C ASN A 35 -4.66 4.28 14.49
N VAL A 36 -4.87 4.06 13.19
CA VAL A 36 -3.86 4.34 12.16
C VAL A 36 -4.52 5.08 11.00
N VAL A 37 -3.75 5.97 10.38
CA VAL A 37 -4.19 6.75 9.22
C VAL A 37 -3.24 6.54 8.05
N THR A 38 -3.77 6.56 6.84
CA THR A 38 -2.97 6.58 5.60
C THR A 38 -2.31 7.95 5.48
N ALA A 39 -0.98 7.99 5.57
CA ALA A 39 -0.21 9.24 5.50
C ALA A 39 0.26 9.55 4.07
N SER A 40 0.59 8.52 3.29
CA SER A 40 0.89 8.65 1.86
C SER A 40 0.72 7.32 1.13
N ILE A 41 0.46 7.42 -0.17
CA ILE A 41 0.67 6.33 -1.13
C ILE A 41 1.93 6.71 -1.89
N ASP A 42 3.01 5.98 -1.66
CA ASP A 42 4.32 6.33 -2.21
C ASP A 42 4.42 5.96 -3.68
N ARG A 43 3.79 4.84 -4.05
CA ARG A 43 3.70 4.38 -5.43
C ARG A 43 2.51 3.44 -5.57
N LEU A 44 1.79 3.58 -6.68
CA LEU A 44 0.72 2.68 -7.11
C LEU A 44 0.83 2.53 -8.63
N ASP A 45 1.11 1.32 -9.09
CA ASP A 45 1.17 1.00 -10.51
C ASP A 45 0.09 -0.01 -10.86
N PHE A 46 -0.66 0.25 -11.93
CA PHE A 46 -1.53 -0.72 -12.58
C PHE A 46 -0.80 -1.30 -13.80
N HIS A 47 -0.43 -2.58 -13.72
CA HIS A 47 0.30 -3.29 -14.77
C HIS A 47 -0.63 -3.87 -15.85
N TYR A 48 -1.81 -4.35 -15.44
CA TYR A 48 -2.80 -4.98 -16.32
C TYR A 48 -4.23 -4.64 -15.88
N PRO A 49 -5.21 -4.69 -16.80
CA PRO A 49 -6.61 -4.51 -16.44
C PRO A 49 -7.15 -5.71 -15.64
N ALA A 50 -8.10 -5.40 -14.75
CA ALA A 50 -9.01 -6.36 -14.14
C ALA A 50 -10.35 -6.35 -14.90
N PHE A 51 -10.83 -7.53 -15.26
CA PHE A 51 -12.08 -7.70 -15.98
C PHE A 51 -13.22 -8.11 -15.04
N VAL A 52 -14.44 -7.79 -15.43
CA VAL A 52 -15.64 -8.22 -14.68
C VAL A 52 -15.71 -9.74 -14.65
N GLY A 53 -15.98 -10.28 -13.46
CA GLY A 53 -16.07 -11.72 -13.23
C GLY A 53 -14.76 -12.38 -12.80
N GLU A 54 -13.63 -11.64 -12.79
CA GLU A 54 -12.38 -12.13 -12.22
C GLU A 54 -12.37 -12.03 -10.69
N LEU A 55 -11.70 -12.99 -10.04
CA LEU A 55 -11.42 -12.93 -8.61
C LEU A 55 -10.20 -12.03 -8.36
N LEU A 56 -10.36 -11.01 -7.52
CA LEU A 56 -9.25 -10.15 -7.10
C LEU A 56 -8.71 -10.58 -5.74
N THR A 57 -7.41 -10.84 -5.67
CA THR A 57 -6.69 -11.18 -4.44
C THR A 57 -5.73 -10.05 -4.07
N PHE A 58 -5.87 -9.51 -2.85
CA PHE A 58 -5.03 -8.43 -2.32
C PHE A 58 -4.09 -8.99 -1.26
N LYS A 59 -2.81 -9.12 -1.60
CA LYS A 59 -1.75 -9.63 -0.71
C LYS A 59 -1.03 -8.44 -0.09
N ALA A 60 -1.40 -8.11 1.15
CA ALA A 60 -0.80 -7.00 1.90
C ALA A 60 0.23 -7.52 2.92
N SER A 61 1.35 -6.82 3.06
CA SER A 61 2.35 -7.15 4.08
C SER A 61 3.11 -5.92 4.56
N LEU A 62 3.42 -5.92 5.85
CA LEU A 62 4.32 -4.96 6.47
C LEU A 62 5.72 -5.14 5.86
N ASN A 63 6.30 -4.06 5.34
CA ASN A 63 7.63 -4.04 4.74
C ASN A 63 8.62 -3.24 5.60
N TYR A 64 8.14 -2.25 6.35
CA TYR A 64 9.00 -1.42 7.19
C TYR A 64 8.24 -0.90 8.42
N VAL A 65 8.98 -0.75 9.52
CA VAL A 65 8.50 -0.13 10.77
C VAL A 65 9.49 0.96 11.20
N GLY A 66 8.99 2.18 11.35
CA GLY A 66 9.70 3.30 11.98
C GLY A 66 9.25 3.50 13.43
N ARG A 67 9.43 4.72 13.97
CA ARG A 67 8.96 5.03 15.33
C ARG A 67 7.44 4.89 15.46
N SER A 68 6.70 5.60 14.62
CA SER A 68 5.22 5.63 14.61
C SER A 68 4.64 5.32 13.22
N SER A 69 5.50 5.12 12.23
CA SER A 69 5.14 4.93 10.83
C SER A 69 5.39 3.50 10.39
N MET A 70 4.59 3.01 9.44
CA MET A 70 4.73 1.68 8.86
C MET A 70 4.60 1.79 7.34
N GLU A 71 5.45 1.10 6.59
CA GLU A 71 5.22 0.90 5.16
C GLU A 71 4.60 -0.47 4.94
N ILE A 72 3.49 -0.52 4.20
CA ILE A 72 2.79 -1.75 3.82
C ILE A 72 2.78 -1.82 2.29
N GLY A 73 3.29 -2.93 1.76
CA GLY A 73 3.19 -3.28 0.35
C GLY A 73 1.92 -4.08 0.08
N VAL A 74 1.25 -3.81 -1.03
CA VAL A 74 0.08 -4.56 -1.50
C VAL A 74 0.32 -5.00 -2.93
N ARG A 75 0.26 -6.31 -3.16
CA ARG A 75 0.23 -6.93 -4.48
C ARG A 75 -1.20 -7.35 -4.80
N VAL A 76 -1.71 -6.94 -5.95
CA VAL A 76 -3.06 -7.30 -6.42
C VAL A 76 -2.96 -8.26 -7.58
N GLU A 77 -3.65 -9.37 -7.47
CA GLU A 77 -3.76 -10.39 -8.51
C GLU A 77 -5.20 -10.50 -8.99
N ALA A 78 -5.39 -10.66 -10.30
CA ALA A 78 -6.67 -11.03 -10.90
C ALA A 78 -6.59 -12.47 -11.42
N GLU A 79 -7.60 -13.26 -11.10
CA GLU A 79 -7.73 -14.64 -11.51
C GLU A 79 -8.98 -14.84 -12.36
N ASN A 80 -8.82 -15.46 -13.52
CA ASN A 80 -9.94 -16.00 -14.27
C ASN A 80 -10.35 -17.34 -13.66
N LEU A 81 -11.53 -17.38 -13.03
CA LEU A 81 -12.00 -18.57 -12.30
C LEU A 81 -12.32 -19.78 -13.19
N LEU A 82 -12.46 -19.59 -14.51
CA LEU A 82 -12.72 -20.70 -15.44
C LEU A 82 -11.42 -21.32 -15.96
N SER A 83 -10.42 -20.49 -16.31
CA SER A 83 -9.14 -20.98 -16.83
C SER A 83 -8.09 -21.22 -15.75
N GLY A 84 -8.22 -20.58 -14.58
CA GLY A 84 -7.23 -20.56 -13.52
C GLY A 84 -6.05 -19.60 -13.77
N ASP A 85 -6.11 -18.78 -14.83
CA ASP A 85 -5.02 -17.87 -15.15
C ASP A 85 -4.94 -16.71 -14.14
N VAL A 86 -3.77 -16.55 -13.51
CA VAL A 86 -3.52 -15.51 -12.52
C VAL A 86 -2.56 -14.45 -13.07
N ARG A 87 -2.93 -13.17 -12.92
CA ARG A 87 -2.14 -12.02 -13.39
C ARG A 87 -1.87 -11.05 -12.26
N HIS A 88 -0.64 -10.58 -12.13
CA HIS A 88 -0.27 -9.51 -11.21
C HIS A 88 -0.68 -8.15 -11.79
N ILE A 89 -1.83 -7.65 -11.39
CA ILE A 89 -2.44 -6.47 -12.01
C ILE A 89 -2.00 -5.14 -11.41
N ALA A 90 -1.59 -5.11 -10.14
CA ALA A 90 -1.17 -3.87 -9.49
C ALA A 90 -0.24 -4.10 -8.30
N SER A 91 0.65 -3.13 -8.07
CA SER A 91 1.51 -3.05 -6.89
C SER A 91 1.38 -1.67 -6.24
N ALA A 92 1.29 -1.65 -4.92
CA ALA A 92 1.17 -0.42 -4.15
C ALA A 92 2.05 -0.43 -2.89
N TYR A 93 2.56 0.73 -2.51
CA TYR A 93 3.30 0.93 -1.27
C TYR A 93 2.71 2.10 -0.52
N LEU A 94 2.19 1.83 0.67
CA LEU A 94 1.44 2.79 1.48
C LEU A 94 2.16 3.01 2.79
N THR A 95 2.25 4.27 3.22
CA THR A 95 2.75 4.63 4.53
C THR A 95 1.61 4.97 5.45
N PHE A 96 1.52 4.25 6.56
CA PHE A 96 0.58 4.47 7.65
C PHE A 96 1.28 5.10 8.85
N VAL A 97 0.53 5.88 9.64
CA VAL A 97 0.99 6.43 10.91
C VAL A 97 0.00 6.06 12.01
N SER A 98 0.51 5.52 13.12
CA SER A 98 -0.29 5.27 14.31
C SER A 98 -0.49 6.54 15.12
N LEU A 99 -1.71 6.75 15.61
CA LEU A 99 -2.11 7.89 16.41
C LEU A 99 -2.62 7.45 17.79
N ASP A 100 -2.41 8.30 18.79
CA ASP A 100 -3.05 8.20 20.10
C ASP A 100 -4.44 8.88 20.12
N GLU A 101 -5.06 8.92 21.29
CA GLU A 101 -6.39 9.52 21.54
C GLU A 101 -6.43 11.03 21.29
N ASN A 102 -5.26 11.70 21.31
CA ASN A 102 -5.12 13.13 21.04
C ASN A 102 -4.70 13.40 19.59
N HIS A 103 -4.81 12.40 18.71
CA HIS A 103 -4.35 12.44 17.32
C HIS A 103 -2.85 12.76 17.15
N LYS A 104 -2.01 12.41 18.13
CA LYS A 104 -0.54 12.56 18.04
C LYS A 104 0.12 11.24 17.63
N PRO A 105 1.26 11.27 16.91
CA PRO A 105 1.95 10.06 16.51
C PRO A 105 2.39 9.18 17.69
N ARG A 106 1.83 7.96 17.75
CA ARG A 106 2.10 6.95 18.77
C ARG A 106 3.13 5.94 18.28
N ALA A 107 4.03 5.50 19.17
CA ALA A 107 5.02 4.50 18.81
C ALA A 107 4.39 3.13 18.50
N VAL A 108 4.93 2.41 17.53
CA VAL A 108 4.49 1.06 17.14
C VAL A 108 5.53 0.00 17.54
N PRO A 109 5.14 -1.27 17.75
CA PRO A 109 6.09 -2.32 18.08
C PRO A 109 7.15 -2.50 16.98
N PRO A 110 8.45 -2.67 17.30
CA PRO A 110 9.46 -2.97 16.29
C PRO A 110 9.24 -4.36 15.68
N VAL A 111 9.80 -4.59 14.48
CA VAL A 111 9.72 -5.88 13.77
C VAL A 111 11.10 -6.27 13.29
N VAL A 112 11.43 -7.54 13.50
CA VAL A 112 12.58 -8.18 12.86
C VAL A 112 12.06 -8.91 11.62
N PHE A 113 12.64 -8.59 10.47
CA PHE A 113 12.36 -9.24 9.19
C PHE A 113 13.37 -10.37 9.02
N GLU A 114 12.92 -11.63 8.93
CA GLU A 114 13.80 -12.79 9.05
C GLU A 114 13.94 -13.55 7.74
N SER A 115 12.86 -13.69 6.97
CA SER A 115 12.91 -14.40 5.69
C SER A 115 13.58 -13.57 4.59
N GLY A 116 14.13 -14.25 3.57
CA GLY A 116 14.79 -13.57 2.45
C GLY A 116 13.90 -12.53 1.75
N ASP A 117 12.61 -12.85 1.56
CA ASP A 117 11.65 -11.93 0.94
C ASP A 117 11.26 -10.76 1.86
N GLU A 118 11.21 -10.97 3.17
CA GLU A 118 10.98 -9.88 4.13
C GLU A 118 12.18 -8.93 4.18
N CYS A 119 13.39 -9.46 4.27
CA CYS A 119 14.63 -8.68 4.24
C CYS A 119 14.73 -7.84 2.96
N ARG A 120 14.49 -8.46 1.79
CA ARG A 120 14.49 -7.75 0.50
C ARG A 120 13.47 -6.62 0.48
N ARG A 121 12.21 -6.89 0.86
CA ARG A 121 11.16 -5.86 0.88
C ARG A 121 11.45 -4.74 1.88
N ASN A 122 12.09 -5.07 2.99
CA ASN A 122 12.51 -4.09 3.99
C ASN A 122 13.60 -3.15 3.46
N GLN A 123 14.60 -3.69 2.75
CA GLN A 123 15.62 -2.89 2.09
C GLN A 123 15.02 -1.94 1.04
N GLU A 124 14.16 -2.47 0.16
CA GLU A 124 13.46 -1.66 -0.86
C GLU A 124 12.58 -0.56 -0.22
N ALA A 125 11.94 -0.86 0.93
CA ALA A 125 11.16 0.11 1.68
C ALA A 125 12.01 1.25 2.25
N MET A 126 13.19 0.92 2.79
CA MET A 126 14.13 1.94 3.28
C MET A 126 14.58 2.88 2.16
N GLU A 127 14.82 2.36 0.97
CA GLU A 127 15.14 3.16 -0.22
C GLU A 127 13.99 4.10 -0.60
N ARG A 128 12.75 3.59 -0.70
CA ARG A 128 11.56 4.41 -0.96
C ARG A 128 11.39 5.53 0.07
N ILE A 129 11.56 5.22 1.35
CA ILE A 129 11.47 6.20 2.44
C ILE A 129 12.56 7.28 2.31
N LYS A 130 13.79 6.89 1.95
CA LYS A 130 14.89 7.82 1.71
C LYS A 130 14.54 8.78 0.57
N MET A 131 14.07 8.26 -0.57
CA MET A 131 13.67 9.05 -1.73
C MET A 131 12.57 10.06 -1.37
N ARG A 132 11.50 9.60 -0.70
CA ARG A 132 10.40 10.48 -0.26
C ARG A 132 10.87 11.58 0.69
N ARG A 133 11.81 11.29 1.59
CA ARG A 133 12.37 12.32 2.50
C ARG A 133 13.12 13.40 1.72
N LEU A 134 13.86 13.01 0.68
CA LEU A 134 14.57 13.94 -0.19
C LEU A 134 13.59 14.81 -0.98
N GLU A 135 12.53 14.22 -1.54
CA GLU A 135 11.47 14.95 -2.25
C GLU A 135 10.80 16.00 -1.34
N LYS A 136 10.40 15.60 -0.13
CA LYS A 136 9.81 16.53 0.86
C LYS A 136 10.74 17.66 1.30
N GLN A 137 12.06 17.47 1.23
CA GLN A 137 13.02 18.54 1.51
C GLN A 137 13.08 19.54 0.37
N LYS A 138 13.07 19.05 -0.88
CA LYS A 138 13.05 19.90 -2.08
C LYS A 138 11.78 20.73 -2.17
N GLU A 139 10.61 20.16 -1.88
CA GLU A 139 9.32 20.87 -1.87
C GLU A 139 9.27 22.03 -0.86
N LYS A 140 10.06 21.96 0.21
CA LYS A 140 10.13 23.00 1.24
C LYS A 140 11.13 24.11 0.93
N MET A 141 11.98 23.92 -0.08
CA MET A 141 12.83 24.99 -0.57
C MET A 141 11.97 25.98 -1.36
N PRO A 142 12.10 27.30 -1.13
CA PRO A 142 11.41 28.26 -1.97
C PRO A 142 11.81 28.03 -3.43
N ALA A 143 10.84 28.07 -4.33
CA ALA A 143 11.13 28.05 -5.75
C ALA A 143 11.85 29.35 -6.09
N ASP A 144 13.15 29.28 -6.35
CA ASP A 144 13.90 30.39 -6.93
C ASP A 144 13.49 30.52 -8.40
N CYS A 145 12.53 31.42 -8.65
CA CYS A 145 12.18 31.94 -9.97
C CYS A 145 12.33 33.46 -9.96
#